data_AF-A0A8B6D933-F1
#
_entry.id   AF-A0A8B6D933-F1
#
_cell.length_a   1.000
_cell.length_b   1.000
_cell.length_c   1.000
_cell.angle_alpha   90.00
_cell.angle_beta   90.00
_cell.angle_gamma   90.00
#
_symmetry.space_group_name_H-M   'P 1'
#
loop_
_entity.id
_entity.type
_entity.pdbx_description
1 polymer ?
#
loop_
_entity_poly.entity_id
_entity_poly.type
_entity_poly.pdbx_seq_one_letter_code
_entity_poly.pdbx_strand_id
1 'polypeptide(L)'
;MLVKLNRNWLFLPSCCHETTERENSCKLCEGWGLKQRRTVKKFTTTQISFLKEKFSKGERTGHKCDPEEVSLEMRSAKSSLGKRFFSKDEFLSATQIASYFSRLVLEKRKTACNSYDEEDMEAGIAAETLEELQVLARN
;
A
#
# COMPACT_ATOMS: atom_id res chain seq x y z
N MET A 1 -52.75 -24.31 2.68
CA MET A 1 -53.23 -23.29 3.65
C MET A 1 -52.04 -22.95 4.55
N LEU A 2 -51.38 -21.80 4.35
CA LEU A 2 -51.53 -20.58 5.18
C LEU A 2 -51.14 -20.84 6.66
N VAL A 3 -50.21 -20.16 7.35
CA VAL A 3 -49.35 -19.00 7.06
C VAL A 3 -48.34 -18.84 8.22
N LYS A 4 -47.24 -18.12 7.95
CA LYS A 4 -46.50 -17.20 8.85
C LYS A 4 -45.65 -17.81 9.96
N LEU A 5 -44.34 -17.90 9.68
CA LEU A 5 -43.33 -17.56 10.68
C LEU A 5 -42.99 -16.07 10.55
N ASN A 6 -43.65 -15.31 11.40
CA ASN A 6 -43.27 -13.98 11.82
C ASN A 6 -42.03 -14.11 12.73
N ARG A 7 -40.87 -13.62 12.27
CA ARG A 7 -39.77 -13.28 13.17
C ARG A 7 -39.38 -11.84 12.88
N ASN A 8 -39.97 -10.99 13.71
CA ASN A 8 -39.68 -9.61 14.00
C ASN A 8 -38.16 -9.35 14.06
N TRP A 9 -37.56 -8.80 12.99
CA TRP A 9 -36.20 -8.24 13.02
C TRP A 9 -36.30 -6.76 13.38
N LEU A 10 -36.71 -6.47 14.62
CA LEU A 10 -36.54 -5.17 15.24
C LEU A 10 -35.21 -5.18 15.99
N PHE A 11 -34.12 -5.01 15.25
CA PHE A 11 -32.86 -4.52 15.79
C PHE A 11 -32.53 -3.25 15.02
N LEU A 12 -33.08 -2.13 15.48
CA LEU A 12 -32.54 -0.80 15.20
C LEU A 12 -31.44 -0.53 16.23
N PRO A 13 -30.17 -0.32 15.81
CA PRO A 13 -29.24 0.43 16.62
C PRO A 13 -29.58 1.91 16.47
N SER A 14 -30.27 2.43 17.47
CA SER A 14 -30.21 3.84 17.82
C SER A 14 -28.76 4.19 18.16
N CYS A 15 -28.18 5.12 17.41
CA CYS A 15 -27.13 6.04 17.87
C CYS A 15 -26.96 7.13 16.82
N CYS A 16 -27.68 8.24 17.02
CA CYS A 16 -27.28 9.52 16.47
C CYS A 16 -26.39 10.26 17.48
N HIS A 17 -25.56 11.16 16.94
CA HIS A 17 -24.71 12.20 17.54
C HIS A 17 -23.29 11.77 17.94
N GLU A 18 -22.22 12.51 17.60
CA GLU A 18 -22.13 13.97 17.42
C GLU A 18 -21.11 14.40 16.35
N THR A 19 -21.29 15.63 15.89
CA THR A 19 -20.80 16.34 14.72
C THR A 19 -19.31 16.73 14.77
N THR A 20 -18.66 16.67 13.61
CA THR A 20 -17.66 17.68 13.23
C THR A 20 -17.71 17.87 11.72
N GLU A 21 -17.87 19.12 11.34
CA GLU A 21 -18.37 19.57 10.06
C GLU A 21 -17.47 19.17 8.88
N ARG A 22 -18.10 18.67 7.82
CA ARG A 22 -17.60 18.88 6.47
C ARG A 22 -18.79 18.92 5.53
N GLU A 23 -19.09 20.12 5.04
CA GLU A 23 -20.07 20.34 4.00
C GLU A 23 -19.79 19.38 2.84
N ASN A 24 -20.66 18.39 2.70
CA ASN A 24 -20.84 17.67 1.46
C ASN A 24 -22.33 17.66 1.21
N SER A 25 -22.72 18.46 0.22
CA SER A 25 -24.03 18.44 -0.42
C SER A 25 -24.61 17.03 -0.39
N CYS A 26 -25.57 16.83 0.50
CA CYS A 26 -26.22 15.55 0.71
C CYS A 26 -27.14 15.30 -0.47
N LYS A 27 -26.59 14.74 -1.56
CA LYS A 27 -27.41 13.97 -2.49
C LYS A 27 -27.82 12.72 -1.73
N LEU A 28 -29.08 12.70 -1.30
CA LEU A 28 -29.74 11.55 -0.72
C LEU A 28 -29.28 10.32 -1.51
N CYS A 29 -28.54 9.42 -0.85
CA CYS A 29 -28.12 8.16 -1.46
C CYS A 29 -29.40 7.34 -1.65
N GLU A 30 -30.04 7.47 -2.80
CA GLU A 30 -31.21 6.70 -3.17
C GLU A 30 -30.80 5.23 -3.32
N GLY A 31 -31.07 4.43 -2.28
CA GLY A 31 -31.18 2.98 -2.37
C GLY A 31 -30.20 2.18 -1.52
N TRP A 32 -30.75 1.22 -0.77
CA TRP A 32 -30.04 0.14 -0.05
C TRP A 32 -29.30 -0.85 -0.98
N GLY A 33 -29.37 -0.65 -2.30
CA GLY A 33 -28.83 -1.55 -3.32
C GLY A 33 -27.67 -0.98 -4.15
N LEU A 34 -27.27 0.29 -3.96
CA LEU A 34 -26.19 0.88 -4.73
C LEU A 34 -24.85 0.79 -3.99
N LYS A 35 -23.83 0.23 -4.66
CA LYS A 35 -22.46 0.16 -4.12
C LYS A 35 -21.86 1.56 -4.10
N GLN A 36 -21.72 2.12 -2.91
CA GLN A 36 -20.97 3.36 -2.73
C GLN A 36 -19.51 3.16 -3.18
N ARG A 37 -19.02 4.12 -3.96
CA ARG A 37 -17.61 4.16 -4.36
C ARG A 37 -16.78 4.50 -3.11
N ARG A 38 -16.04 3.52 -2.60
CA ARG A 38 -15.09 3.74 -1.50
C ARG A 38 -13.95 4.62 -2.00
N THR A 39 -13.72 5.75 -1.33
CA THR A 39 -12.53 6.58 -1.53
C THR A 39 -11.40 6.00 -0.66
N VAL A 40 -10.26 5.71 -1.29
CA VAL A 40 -9.07 5.21 -0.58
C VAL A 40 -8.09 6.36 -0.44
N LYS A 41 -7.74 6.71 0.81
CA LYS A 41 -6.68 7.69 1.08
C LYS A 41 -5.33 7.06 0.73
N LYS A 42 -4.61 7.69 -0.19
CA LYS A 42 -3.23 7.32 -0.52
C LYS A 42 -2.28 7.77 0.60
N PHE A 43 -1.18 7.06 0.76
CA PHE A 43 -0.12 7.50 1.67
C PHE A 43 0.58 8.73 1.11
N THR A 44 0.94 9.65 1.99
CA THR A 44 1.71 10.86 1.65
C THR A 44 3.15 10.48 1.35
N THR A 45 3.86 11.37 0.67
CA THR A 45 5.28 11.19 0.35
C THR A 45 6.14 11.07 1.61
N THR A 46 5.81 11.79 2.68
CA THR A 46 6.49 11.75 3.97
C THR A 46 6.30 10.42 4.69
N GLN A 47 5.10 9.84 4.65
CA GLN A 47 4.84 8.50 5.17
C GLN A 47 5.65 7.45 4.42
N ILE A 48 5.65 7.54 3.09
CA ILE A 48 6.36 6.61 2.22
C ILE A 48 7.88 6.67 2.46
N SER A 49 8.47 7.86 2.56
CA SER A 49 9.91 8.01 2.78
C SER A 49 10.32 7.39 4.13
N PHE A 50 9.57 7.68 5.19
CA PHE A 50 9.81 7.11 6.52
C PHE A 50 9.73 5.58 6.53
N LEU A 51 8.69 5.01 5.91
CA LEU A 51 8.53 3.55 5.85
C LEU A 51 9.63 2.88 5.02
N LYS A 52 10.05 3.49 3.90
CA LYS A 52 11.16 2.98 3.09
C LYS A 52 12.49 3.02 3.84
N GLU A 53 12.74 4.06 4.60
CA GLU A 53 13.94 4.18 5.44
C GLU A 53 13.98 3.06 6.49
N LYS A 54 12.87 2.85 7.22
CA LYS A 54 12.75 1.77 8.20
C LYS A 54 12.93 0.40 7.57
N PHE A 55 12.27 0.16 6.44
CA PHE A 55 12.43 -1.09 5.68
C PHE A 55 13.90 -1.33 5.31
N SER A 56 14.57 -0.33 4.73
CA SER A 56 15.96 -0.43 4.31
C SER A 56 16.93 -0.63 5.49
N LYS A 57 16.60 -0.06 6.66
CA LYS A 57 17.37 -0.32 7.90
C LYS A 57 17.23 -1.77 8.33
N GLY A 58 16.02 -2.33 8.27
CA GLY A 58 15.79 -3.75 8.54
C GLY A 58 16.56 -4.67 7.59
N GLU A 59 16.61 -4.31 6.30
CA GLU A 59 17.39 -5.07 5.31
C GLU A 59 18.90 -5.07 5.62
N ARG A 60 19.47 -3.90 5.94
CA ARG A 60 20.90 -3.78 6.28
C ARG A 60 21.28 -4.54 7.55
N THR A 61 20.38 -4.59 8.53
CA THR A 61 20.60 -5.28 9.80
C THR A 61 20.27 -6.77 9.73
N GLY A 62 19.58 -7.22 8.66
CA GLY A 62 19.07 -8.59 8.54
C GLY A 62 17.87 -8.90 9.44
N HIS A 63 17.43 -7.93 10.26
CA HIS A 63 16.29 -8.10 11.17
C HIS A 63 15.09 -7.27 10.68
N LYS A 64 13.95 -7.94 10.48
CA LYS A 64 12.73 -7.27 10.02
C LYS A 64 12.20 -6.35 11.11
N CYS A 65 11.93 -5.09 10.77
CA CYS A 65 11.27 -4.17 11.70
C CYS A 65 9.85 -4.65 12.00
N ASP A 66 9.49 -4.67 13.28
CA ASP A 66 8.13 -5.00 13.70
C ASP A 66 7.16 -3.87 13.34
N PRO A 67 6.01 -4.16 12.69
CA PRO A 67 5.07 -3.13 12.26
C PRO A 67 4.38 -2.38 13.42
N GLU A 68 4.23 -2.98 14.61
CA GLU A 68 3.72 -2.27 15.78
C GLU A 68 4.74 -1.30 16.32
N GLU A 69 6.01 -1.73 16.41
CA GLU A 69 7.12 -0.85 16.79
C GLU A 69 7.23 0.34 15.84
N VAL A 70 7.20 0.12 14.53
CA VAL A 70 7.26 1.20 13.53
C VAL A 70 6.05 2.14 13.67
N SER A 71 4.87 1.63 14.01
CA SER A 71 3.69 2.46 14.28
C SER A 71 3.87 3.35 15.51
N LEU A 72 4.48 2.82 16.58
CA LEU A 72 4.82 3.58 17.78
C LEU A 72 5.90 4.63 17.51
N GLU A 73 6.95 4.26 16.77
CA GLU A 73 7.99 5.18 16.35
C GLU A 73 7.42 6.32 15.51
N MET A 74 6.50 6.03 14.60
CA MET A 74 5.82 7.04 13.80
C MET A 74 5.05 8.06 14.66
N ARG A 75 4.40 7.60 15.74
CA ARG A 75 3.71 8.48 16.70
C ARG A 75 4.67 9.33 17.52
N SER A 76 5.86 8.80 17.80
CA SER A 76 6.89 9.44 18.62
C SER A 76 7.94 10.19 17.80
N ALA A 77 7.89 10.12 16.47
CA ALA A 77 8.85 10.73 15.57
C ALA A 77 8.84 12.26 15.70
N LYS A 78 10.01 12.82 15.97
CA LYS A 78 10.25 14.26 16.07
C LYS A 78 11.24 14.68 15.00
N SER A 79 10.97 15.85 14.42
CA SER A 79 11.92 16.54 13.55
C SER A 79 13.05 17.14 14.39
N SER A 80 14.16 17.53 13.75
CA SER A 80 15.30 18.18 14.39
C SER A 80 14.93 19.46 15.16
N LEU A 81 13.85 20.12 14.75
CA LEU A 81 13.28 21.29 15.42
C LEU A 81 12.37 20.93 16.63
N GLY A 82 12.35 19.67 17.07
CA GLY A 82 11.57 19.19 18.22
C GLY A 82 10.05 19.06 17.95
N LYS A 83 9.57 19.50 16.79
CA LYS A 83 8.16 19.36 16.39
C LYS A 83 7.84 17.92 15.98
N ARG A 84 6.57 17.51 16.17
CA ARG A 84 6.07 16.21 15.68
C ARG A 84 6.28 16.12 14.17
N PHE A 85 6.80 14.99 13.72
CA PHE A 85 7.09 14.75 12.30
C PHE A 85 5.81 14.48 11.50
N PHE A 86 4.80 13.85 12.13
CA PHE A 86 3.51 13.52 11.52
C PHE A 86 2.34 14.12 12.32
N SER A 87 1.26 14.46 11.61
CA SER A 87 -0.03 14.78 12.25
C SER A 87 -0.79 13.50 12.65
N LYS A 88 -1.77 13.63 13.55
CA LYS A 88 -2.59 12.50 14.02
C LYS A 88 -3.33 11.80 12.86
N ASP A 89 -3.81 12.56 11.89
CA ASP A 89 -4.52 12.05 10.70
C ASP A 89 -3.62 11.32 9.70
N GLU A 90 -2.30 11.40 9.91
CA GLU A 90 -1.27 10.75 9.11
C GLU A 90 -0.69 9.53 9.80
N PHE A 91 -1.13 9.18 11.01
CA PHE A 91 -0.64 7.96 11.64
C PHE A 91 -1.16 6.72 10.91
N LEU A 92 -0.25 5.78 10.67
CA LEU A 92 -0.56 4.49 10.07
C LEU A 92 -0.67 3.42 11.15
N SER A 93 -1.66 2.54 11.00
CA SER A 93 -1.79 1.35 11.83
C SER A 93 -0.71 0.32 11.51
N ALA A 94 -0.40 -0.55 12.47
CA ALA A 94 0.51 -1.68 12.24
C ALA A 94 0.08 -2.53 11.03
N THR A 95 -1.23 -2.75 10.86
CA THR A 95 -1.77 -3.50 9.71
C THR A 95 -1.51 -2.82 8.37
N GLN A 96 -1.63 -1.49 8.30
CA GLN A 96 -1.32 -0.70 7.10
C GLN A 96 0.18 -0.78 6.76
N ILE A 97 1.04 -0.68 7.78
CA ILE A 97 2.49 -0.76 7.66
C ILE A 97 2.91 -2.15 7.19
N ALA A 98 2.40 -3.21 7.82
CA ALA A 98 2.66 -4.60 7.43
C ALA A 98 2.26 -4.86 5.97
N SER A 99 1.06 -4.41 5.56
CA SER A 99 0.61 -4.50 4.17
C SER A 99 1.54 -3.76 3.22
N TYR A 100 2.07 -2.60 3.62
CA TYR A 100 3.02 -1.84 2.81
C TYR A 100 4.36 -2.56 2.65
N PHE A 101 4.92 -3.12 3.72
CA PHE A 101 6.17 -3.89 3.66
C PHE A 101 6.03 -5.15 2.80
N SER A 102 4.90 -5.86 2.89
CA SER A 102 4.62 -6.98 1.98
C SER A 102 4.66 -6.55 0.52
N ARG A 103 4.08 -5.39 0.18
CA ARG A 103 4.17 -4.82 -1.17
C ARG A 103 5.61 -4.49 -1.56
N LEU A 104 6.40 -3.88 -0.68
CA LEU A 104 7.82 -3.59 -0.98
C LEU A 104 8.60 -4.86 -1.31
N VAL A 105 8.39 -5.94 -0.55
CA VAL A 105 9.03 -7.24 -0.83
C VAL A 105 8.60 -7.78 -2.20
N LEU A 106 7.31 -7.69 -2.53
CA LEU A 106 6.80 -8.13 -3.83
C LEU A 106 7.38 -7.32 -4.99
N GLU A 107 7.44 -6.00 -4.86
CA GLU A 107 8.04 -5.13 -5.89
C GLU A 107 9.52 -5.47 -6.10
N LYS A 108 10.29 -5.72 -5.02
CA LYS A 108 11.69 -6.15 -5.16
C LYS A 108 11.84 -7.51 -5.84
N ARG A 109 10.93 -8.46 -5.56
CA ARG A 109 10.93 -9.77 -6.22
C ARG A 109 10.62 -9.64 -7.71
N LYS A 110 9.66 -8.79 -8.08
CA LYS A 110 9.34 -8.51 -9.49
C LYS A 110 10.52 -7.88 -10.21
N THR A 111 11.15 -6.86 -9.62
CA THR A 111 12.33 -6.24 -10.25
C THR A 111 13.48 -7.22 -10.41
N ALA A 112 13.69 -8.13 -9.45
CA ALA A 112 14.69 -9.18 -9.59
C ALA A 112 14.31 -10.21 -10.67
N CYS A 113 13.03 -10.56 -10.82
CA CYS A 113 12.60 -11.45 -11.91
C CYS A 113 12.85 -10.83 -13.28
N ASN A 114 12.47 -9.57 -13.44
CA ASN A 114 12.61 -8.85 -14.71
C ASN A 114 14.09 -8.69 -15.14
N SER A 115 15.05 -8.60 -14.20
CA SER A 115 16.45 -8.49 -14.58
C SER A 115 17.00 -9.76 -15.24
N TYR A 116 16.52 -10.94 -14.84
CA TYR A 116 16.92 -12.20 -15.50
C TYR A 116 16.38 -12.28 -16.93
N ASP A 117 15.14 -11.84 -17.16
CA ASP A 117 14.55 -11.82 -18.51
C ASP A 117 15.28 -10.82 -19.44
N GLU A 118 15.82 -9.72 -18.91
CA GLU A 118 16.57 -8.72 -19.67
C GLU A 118 18.00 -9.20 -20.01
N GLU A 119 18.70 -9.85 -19.07
CA GLU A 119 20.01 -10.47 -19.31
C GLU A 119 19.94 -11.59 -20.37
N ASP A 120 18.91 -12.43 -20.34
CA ASP A 120 18.70 -13.49 -21.34
C ASP A 120 18.40 -12.92 -22.73
N MET A 121 17.64 -11.82 -22.82
CA MET A 121 17.37 -11.13 -24.08
C MET A 121 18.64 -10.47 -24.65
N GLU A 122 19.46 -9.84 -23.80
CA GLU A 122 20.74 -9.23 -24.19
C GLU A 122 21.73 -10.29 -24.71
N ALA A 123 21.82 -11.45 -24.07
CA ALA A 123 22.65 -12.55 -24.53
C ALA A 123 22.24 -13.08 -25.92
N GLY A 124 20.94 -13.10 -26.21
CA GLY A 124 20.43 -13.46 -27.53
C GLY A 124 20.85 -12.47 -28.63
N ILE A 125 20.77 -11.17 -28.34
CA ILE A 125 21.17 -10.11 -29.27
C ILE A 125 22.69 -10.11 -29.48
N ALA A 126 23.47 -10.32 -28.42
CA ALA A 126 24.92 -10.41 -28.50
C ALA A 126 25.39 -11.61 -29.36
N ALA A 127 24.67 -12.74 -29.31
CA ALA A 127 24.97 -13.89 -30.16
C ALA A 127 24.71 -13.60 -31.65
N GLU A 128 23.60 -12.93 -31.97
CA GLU A 128 23.24 -12.56 -33.34
C GLU A 128 24.23 -11.55 -33.94
N THR A 129 24.64 -10.54 -33.17
CA THR A 129 25.64 -9.55 -33.61
C THR A 129 27.03 -10.15 -33.84
N LEU A 130 27.43 -11.15 -33.06
CA LEU A 130 28.69 -11.86 -33.26
C LEU A 130 28.66 -12.69 -34.55
N GLU A 131 27.52 -13.31 -34.86
CA GLU A 131 27.33 -14.08 -36.09
C GLU A 131 27.41 -13.17 -37.33
N GLU A 132 26.79 -11.99 -37.30
CA GLU A 132 26.90 -11.00 -38.38
C GLU A 132 28.35 -10.53 -38.63
N LEU A 133 29.13 -10.31 -37.57
CA LEU A 133 30.54 -9.92 -37.71
C LEU A 133 31.42 -11.06 -38.26
N GLN A 134 31.14 -12.31 -37.89
CA GLN A 134 31.86 -13.47 -38.41
C GLN A 134 31.59 -13.72 -39.90
N VAL A 135 30.36 -13.46 -40.35
CA VAL A 135 29.98 -13.57 -41.78
C VAL A 135 30.71 -12.53 -42.62
N LEU A 136 30.84 -11.29 -42.12
CA LEU A 136 31.58 -10.22 -42.81
C LEU A 136 33.08 -10.50 -42.92
N ALA A 137 33.67 -11.17 -41.94
CA ALA A 137 35.09 -11.53 -41.94
C ALA A 137 35.45 -12.71 -42.86
N ARG A 138 34.44 -13.40 -43.42
CA ARG A 138 34.61 -14.60 -44.26
C ARG A 138 34.51 -14.33 -45.77
N ASN A 139 34.17 -13.12 -46.17
CA ASN A 139 34.23 -12.62 -47.55
C ASN A 139 35.46 -11.74 -47.75
#